data_AF-A0A1R3FWU0-F1
#
_entry.id   AF-A0A1R3FWU0-F1
#
_cell.length_a   1.000
_cell.length_b   1.000
_cell.length_c   1.000
_cell.angle_alpha   90.00
_cell.angle_beta   90.00
_cell.angle_gamma   90.00
#
_symmetry.space_group_name_H-M   'P 1'
#
loop_
_entity.id
_entity.type
_entity.pdbx_description
1 polymer ?
#
loop_
_entity_poly.entity_id
_entity_poly.type
_entity_poly.pdbx_seq_one_letter_code
_entity_poly.pdbx_strand_id
1 'polypeptide(L)'
;MLINEMKSDVLTTMLVHVSLCSSRKNIHCPAQDEDLSFLDRDGFVRERFFDIVHVKNAAALTLKNEICGVLSRHNLLVENMQGQGYDGASNMCGEWHGLHALFLNDCPFAYYVHCFAHRLQLALVAALKDEVHVHGFFDKLTSVVNFVGGSCMRQDELQAFQAAEIAHLVAID
;
A
#
# COMPACT_ATOMS: atom_id res chain seq x y z
N MET A 1 -11.43 -4.28 -21.19
CA MET A 1 -11.29 -2.96 -21.84
C MET A 1 -10.01 -2.25 -21.37
N LEU A 2 -9.79 -2.11 -20.06
CA LEU A 2 -8.62 -1.47 -19.44
C LEU A 2 -7.23 -1.96 -19.91
N ILE A 3 -7.04 -3.28 -20.03
CA ILE A 3 -5.74 -3.86 -20.46
C ILE A 3 -5.44 -3.61 -21.95
N ASN A 4 -6.47 -3.52 -22.80
CA ASN A 4 -6.27 -3.26 -24.22
C ASN A 4 -5.97 -1.77 -24.48
N GLU A 5 -6.51 -0.86 -23.68
CA GLU A 5 -6.09 0.56 -23.69
C GLU A 5 -4.64 0.69 -23.23
N MET A 6 -4.24 0.03 -22.13
CA MET A 6 -2.83 -0.02 -21.74
C MET A 6 -1.97 -0.58 -22.88
N LYS A 7 -2.34 -1.71 -23.51
CA LYS A 7 -1.57 -2.27 -24.64
C LYS A 7 -1.51 -1.39 -25.89
N SER A 8 -2.55 -0.60 -26.20
CA SER A 8 -2.59 0.31 -27.36
C SER A 8 -1.74 1.56 -27.14
N ASP A 9 -1.57 1.96 -25.89
CA ASP A 9 -0.93 3.20 -25.48
C ASP A 9 0.58 3.01 -25.20
N VAL A 10 1.03 1.75 -25.13
CA VAL A 10 2.31 1.30 -24.54
C VAL A 10 3.34 0.85 -25.59
N LEU A 11 3.60 1.67 -26.61
CA LEU A 11 4.78 1.45 -27.48
C LEU A 11 5.92 2.44 -27.26
N THR A 12 5.77 3.40 -26.34
CA THR A 12 6.88 4.30 -26.00
C THR A 12 6.84 4.61 -24.51
N THR A 13 7.73 3.97 -23.75
CA THR A 13 8.06 4.30 -22.34
C THR A 13 7.00 3.91 -21.29
N MET A 14 7.00 2.63 -20.92
CA MET A 14 6.31 2.13 -19.73
C MET A 14 7.06 2.63 -18.48
N LEU A 15 6.58 3.67 -17.81
CA LEU A 15 6.93 3.98 -16.43
C LEU A 15 6.08 3.03 -15.56
N VAL A 16 6.68 2.25 -14.66
CA VAL A 16 5.93 1.42 -13.70
C VAL A 16 6.52 1.73 -12.34
N HIS A 17 5.74 2.41 -11.50
CA HIS A 17 6.01 2.54 -10.07
C HIS A 17 5.04 1.65 -9.32
N VAL A 18 5.55 0.67 -8.55
CA VAL A 18 4.74 -0.14 -7.63
C VAL A 18 4.91 0.46 -6.24
N SER A 19 3.83 1.00 -5.67
CA SER A 19 3.78 1.39 -4.26
C SER A 19 3.23 0.22 -3.46
N LEU A 20 3.97 -0.27 -2.45
CA LEU A 20 3.45 -1.22 -1.47
C LEU A 20 3.11 -0.49 -0.18
N CYS A 21 1.83 -0.43 0.16
CA CYS A 21 1.37 0.00 1.47
C CYS A 21 0.96 -1.22 2.30
N SER A 22 1.68 -1.50 3.39
CA SER A 22 1.23 -2.49 4.36
C SER A 22 0.08 -1.94 5.19
N SER A 23 -1.14 -2.11 4.70
CA SER A 23 -2.36 -1.88 5.47
C SER A 23 -2.43 -2.90 6.62
N ARG A 24 -2.01 -2.53 7.84
CA ARG A 24 -2.24 -3.33 9.06
C ARG A 24 -3.75 -3.38 9.35
N LYS A 25 -4.49 -4.26 8.68
CA LYS A 25 -5.82 -4.65 9.16
C LYS A 25 -5.60 -5.65 10.30
N ASN A 26 -6.09 -5.29 11.49
CA ASN A 26 -5.95 -6.07 12.71
C ASN A 26 -6.29 -7.56 12.47
N ILE A 27 -5.42 -8.42 13.00
CA ILE A 27 -5.54 -9.88 13.13
C ILE A 27 -5.49 -10.66 11.79
N HIS A 28 -4.26 -11.01 11.41
CA HIS A 28 -3.93 -12.21 10.63
C HIS A 28 -4.26 -12.24 9.13
N CYS A 29 -3.96 -11.18 8.37
CA CYS A 29 -3.75 -11.25 6.91
C CYS A 29 -2.88 -10.07 6.43
N PRO A 30 -1.66 -10.28 5.91
CA PRO A 30 -0.96 -9.23 5.18
C PRO A 30 -1.59 -9.14 3.79
N ALA A 31 -2.51 -8.20 3.59
CA ALA A 31 -2.90 -7.76 2.26
C ALA A 31 -1.94 -6.64 1.85
N GLN A 32 -1.38 -6.71 0.65
CA GLN A 32 -0.60 -5.64 0.06
C GLN A 32 -1.43 -5.00 -1.05
N ASP A 33 -1.63 -3.69 -0.97
CA ASP A 33 -2.22 -2.91 -2.04
C ASP A 33 -1.07 -2.53 -2.99
N GLU A 34 -1.20 -2.88 -4.28
CA GLU A 34 -0.25 -2.50 -5.32
C GLU A 34 -0.87 -1.40 -6.19
N ASP A 35 -0.31 -0.18 -6.10
CA ASP A 35 -0.66 0.91 -7.01
C ASP A 35 0.39 1.04 -8.11
N LEU A 36 -0.08 1.15 -9.36
CA LEU A 36 0.74 1.29 -10.55
C LEU A 36 0.65 2.72 -11.10
N SER A 37 1.78 3.43 -11.17
CA SER A 37 1.89 4.67 -11.94
C SER A 37 2.61 4.49 -13.28
N PHE A 38 2.03 5.01 -14.37
CA PHE A 38 2.58 4.96 -15.73
C PHE A 38 2.42 6.27 -16.50
N LEU A 39 3.26 6.47 -17.53
CA LEU A 39 3.13 7.59 -18.48
C LEU A 39 2.17 7.19 -19.60
N ASP A 40 1.18 8.02 -19.89
CA ASP A 40 0.33 7.86 -21.07
C ASP A 40 0.99 8.42 -22.34
N ARG A 41 0.31 8.26 -23.48
CA ARG A 41 0.79 8.74 -24.78
C ARG A 41 0.98 10.26 -24.85
N ASP A 42 0.29 11.00 -23.99
CA ASP A 42 0.34 12.45 -23.92
C ASP A 42 1.42 12.92 -22.92
N GLY A 43 2.15 11.98 -22.30
CA GLY A 43 3.22 12.26 -21.34
C GLY A 43 2.73 12.58 -19.93
N PHE A 44 1.46 12.31 -19.61
CA PHE A 44 0.93 12.49 -18.26
C PHE A 44 1.13 11.25 -17.41
N VAL A 45 1.53 11.47 -16.16
CA VAL A 45 1.57 10.41 -15.15
C VAL A 45 0.12 10.05 -14.77
N ARG A 46 -0.21 8.77 -14.87
CA ARG A 46 -1.47 8.19 -14.42
C ARG A 46 -1.21 7.14 -13.37
N GLU A 47 -1.89 7.27 -12.24
CA GLU A 47 -1.88 6.29 -11.15
C GLU A 47 -3.17 5.47 -11.20
N ARG A 48 -3.04 4.15 -11.09
CA ARG A 48 -4.17 3.22 -11.05
C ARG A 48 -3.87 2.10 -10.07
N PHE A 49 -4.87 1.80 -9.24
CA PHE A 49 -4.90 0.57 -8.46
C PHE A 49 -4.73 -0.63 -9.39
N PHE A 50 -3.78 -1.51 -9.05
CA PHE A 50 -3.34 -2.58 -9.94
C PHE A 50 -3.89 -3.94 -9.51
N ASP A 51 -3.56 -4.39 -8.30
CA ASP A 51 -4.02 -5.66 -7.74
C ASP A 51 -3.89 -5.66 -6.21
N ILE A 52 -4.60 -6.58 -5.54
CA ILE A 52 -4.37 -6.93 -4.14
C ILE A 52 -4.01 -8.40 -4.08
N VAL A 53 -2.80 -8.67 -3.58
CA VAL A 53 -2.33 -10.05 -3.40
C VAL A 53 -2.29 -10.40 -1.92
N HIS A 54 -2.86 -11.56 -1.61
CA HIS A 54 -2.69 -12.18 -0.31
C HIS A 54 -1.33 -12.88 -0.26
N VAL A 55 -0.47 -12.44 0.65
CA VAL A 55 0.86 -13.03 0.85
C VAL A 55 0.89 -13.89 2.11
N LYS A 56 1.55 -15.06 2.04
CA LYS A 56 1.66 -15.98 3.18
C LYS A 56 2.51 -15.42 4.32
N ASN A 57 3.51 -14.61 4.00
CA ASN A 57 4.36 -13.91 4.95
C ASN A 57 4.95 -12.65 4.29
N ALA A 58 5.50 -11.76 5.11
CA ALA A 58 6.10 -10.50 4.66
C ALA A 58 7.62 -10.61 4.42
N ALA A 59 8.13 -11.80 4.07
CA ALA A 59 9.53 -11.94 3.69
C ALA A 59 9.75 -11.35 2.29
N ALA A 60 10.87 -10.63 2.11
CA ALA A 60 11.18 -9.94 0.85
C ALA A 60 11.11 -10.86 -0.38
N LEU A 61 11.62 -12.09 -0.28
CA LEU A 61 11.58 -13.04 -1.39
C LEU A 61 10.15 -13.45 -1.76
N THR A 62 9.30 -13.66 -0.75
CA THR A 62 7.87 -13.97 -0.98
C THR A 62 7.19 -12.81 -1.68
N LEU A 63 7.41 -11.58 -1.21
CA LEU A 63 6.85 -10.37 -1.84
C LEU A 63 7.34 -10.21 -3.29
N LYS A 64 8.65 -10.38 -3.55
CA LYS A 64 9.20 -10.32 -4.91
C LYS A 64 8.50 -11.31 -5.84
N ASN A 65 8.37 -12.56 -5.41
CA ASN A 65 7.76 -13.61 -6.24
C ASN A 65 6.29 -13.30 -6.56
N GLU A 66 5.52 -12.81 -5.57
CA GLU A 66 4.12 -12.43 -5.80
C GLU A 66 4.01 -11.24 -6.76
N ILE A 67 4.80 -10.17 -6.56
CA ILE A 67 4.82 -9.00 -7.45
C ILE A 67 5.22 -9.40 -8.88
N CYS A 68 6.30 -10.18 -9.04
CA CYS A 68 6.70 -10.71 -10.35
C CYS A 68 5.58 -11.56 -10.98
N GLY A 69 4.85 -12.32 -10.16
CA GLY A 69 3.67 -13.07 -10.57
C GLY A 69 2.55 -12.18 -11.09
N VAL A 70 2.21 -11.10 -10.37
CA VAL A 70 1.20 -10.11 -10.80
C VAL A 70 1.61 -9.47 -12.12
N LEU A 71 2.83 -8.94 -12.20
CA LEU A 71 3.36 -8.31 -13.41
C LEU A 71 3.29 -9.29 -14.61
N SER A 72 3.70 -10.55 -14.40
CA SER A 72 3.64 -11.59 -15.43
C SER A 72 2.21 -11.90 -15.88
N ARG A 73 1.23 -12.00 -14.96
CA ARG A 73 -0.20 -12.19 -15.31
C ARG A 73 -0.72 -11.07 -16.20
N HIS A 74 -0.20 -9.87 -16.03
CA HIS A 74 -0.57 -8.69 -16.83
C HIS A 74 0.35 -8.46 -18.04
N ASN A 75 1.31 -9.36 -18.31
CA ASN A 75 2.32 -9.24 -19.38
C ASN A 75 3.21 -7.99 -19.25
N LEU A 76 3.49 -7.57 -18.02
CA LEU A 76 4.45 -6.52 -17.70
C LEU A 76 5.78 -7.17 -17.33
N LEU A 77 6.87 -6.68 -17.93
CA LEU A 77 8.21 -7.14 -17.61
C LEU A 77 8.76 -6.36 -16.41
N VAL A 78 9.37 -7.07 -15.47
CA VAL A 78 10.02 -6.48 -14.30
C VAL A 78 11.14 -5.51 -14.71
N GLU A 79 11.83 -5.80 -15.81
CA GLU A 79 12.88 -4.95 -16.39
C GLU A 79 12.39 -3.55 -16.80
N ASN A 80 11.08 -3.41 -17.07
CA ASN A 80 10.46 -2.12 -17.39
C ASN A 80 10.12 -1.30 -16.14
N MET A 81 10.32 -1.85 -14.93
CA MET A 81 10.13 -1.11 -13.69
C MET A 81 11.17 0.00 -13.60
N GLN A 82 10.68 1.23 -13.40
CA GLN A 82 11.54 2.41 -13.29
C GLN A 82 11.52 3.00 -11.88
N GLY A 83 10.52 2.66 -11.06
CA GLY A 83 10.42 3.19 -9.70
C GLY A 83 9.85 2.16 -8.73
N GLN A 84 10.26 2.27 -7.47
CA GLN A 84 9.83 1.40 -6.39
C GLN A 84 9.47 2.24 -5.17
N GLY A 85 8.22 2.14 -4.70
CA GLY A 85 7.71 2.88 -3.54
C GLY A 85 7.54 1.98 -2.32
N TYR A 86 8.21 2.30 -1.21
CA TYR A 86 8.16 1.48 0.01
C TYR A 86 7.94 2.31 1.28
N ASP A 87 7.33 1.70 2.30
CA ASP A 87 7.00 2.35 3.58
C ASP A 87 8.17 2.50 4.56
N GLY A 88 9.35 1.96 4.26
CA GLY A 88 10.49 2.01 5.18
C GLY A 88 10.66 0.76 6.05
N ALA A 89 9.77 -0.23 5.96
CA ALA A 89 9.89 -1.46 6.73
C ALA A 89 11.20 -2.20 6.39
N SER A 90 11.83 -2.83 7.39
CA SER A 90 13.13 -3.50 7.24
C SER A 90 13.15 -4.55 6.12
N ASN A 91 12.04 -5.26 5.94
CA ASN A 91 11.90 -6.28 4.91
C ASN A 91 11.73 -5.69 3.50
N MET A 92 11.40 -4.40 3.40
CA MET A 92 11.23 -3.67 2.14
C MET A 92 12.50 -2.91 1.76
N CYS A 93 13.20 -2.36 2.76
CA CYS A 93 14.29 -1.41 2.58
C CYS A 93 15.68 -1.94 2.99
N GLY A 94 15.76 -3.19 3.43
CA GLY A 94 17.03 -3.83 3.80
C GLY A 94 18.01 -3.87 2.63
N GLU A 95 19.25 -3.44 2.87
CA GLU A 95 20.31 -3.30 1.86
C GLU A 95 20.71 -4.64 1.21
N TRP A 96 20.63 -5.74 1.94
CA TRP A 96 21.12 -7.06 1.48
C TRP A 96 20.02 -8.06 1.15
N HIS A 97 18.88 -7.97 1.86
CA HIS A 97 17.77 -8.92 1.75
C HIS A 97 16.41 -8.22 1.77
N GLY A 98 16.37 -6.90 1.67
CA GLY A 98 15.12 -6.16 1.50
C GLY A 98 14.59 -6.31 0.08
N LEU A 99 13.28 -6.10 -0.07
CA LEU A 99 12.61 -6.19 -1.36
C LEU A 99 13.25 -5.29 -2.42
N HIS A 100 13.63 -4.08 -2.03
CA HIS A 100 14.36 -3.14 -2.88
C HIS A 100 15.65 -3.76 -3.47
N ALA A 101 16.51 -4.32 -2.63
CA ALA A 101 17.77 -4.92 -3.05
C ALA A 101 17.54 -6.11 -3.99
N LEU A 102 16.49 -6.90 -3.76
CA LEU A 102 16.13 -8.02 -4.63
C LEU A 102 15.68 -7.57 -6.02
N PHE A 103 14.97 -6.46 -6.13
CA PHE A 103 14.57 -5.91 -7.42
C PHE A 103 15.70 -5.14 -8.10
N LEU A 104 16.62 -4.51 -7.37
CA LEU A 104 17.76 -3.81 -7.95
C LEU A 104 18.64 -4.73 -8.82
N ASN A 105 18.69 -6.02 -8.52
CA ASN A 105 19.37 -7.02 -9.36
C ASN A 105 18.68 -7.24 -10.72
N ASP A 106 17.36 -7.10 -10.80
CA ASP A 106 16.57 -7.34 -12.01
C ASP A 106 16.29 -6.04 -12.78
N CYS A 107 16.20 -4.91 -12.08
CA CYS A 107 15.96 -3.57 -12.62
C CYS A 107 16.95 -2.56 -12.00
N PRO A 108 18.22 -2.52 -12.46
CA PRO A 108 19.29 -1.71 -11.84
C PRO A 108 19.07 -0.20 -11.98
N PHE A 109 18.19 0.24 -12.88
CA PHE A 109 17.85 1.65 -13.07
C PHE A 109 16.59 2.08 -12.31
N ALA A 110 15.92 1.16 -11.60
CA ALA A 110 14.73 1.51 -10.85
C ALA A 110 15.08 2.37 -9.63
N TYR A 111 14.50 3.56 -9.52
CA TYR A 111 14.73 4.45 -8.40
C TYR A 111 13.87 4.03 -7.19
N TYR A 112 14.47 4.10 -5.99
CA TYR A 112 13.77 3.88 -4.73
C TYR A 112 13.14 5.18 -4.24
N VAL A 113 11.85 5.14 -3.90
CA VAL A 113 11.12 6.22 -3.24
C VAL A 113 10.63 5.73 -1.89
N HIS A 114 11.03 6.45 -0.84
CA HIS A 114 10.45 6.24 0.48
C HIS A 114 9.08 6.92 0.55
N CYS A 115 8.06 6.22 1.06
CA CYS A 115 6.72 6.75 1.25
C CYS A 115 6.74 8.02 2.10
N PHE A 116 6.34 9.14 1.51
CA PHE A 116 6.33 10.44 2.19
C PHE A 116 5.29 10.48 3.30
N ALA A 117 4.12 9.85 3.11
CA ALA A 117 3.09 9.76 4.14
C ALA A 117 3.61 9.05 5.40
N HIS A 118 4.35 7.96 5.25
CA HIS A 118 4.96 7.27 6.39
C HIS A 118 6.01 8.14 7.09
N ARG A 119 6.87 8.83 6.34
CA ARG A 119 7.86 9.76 6.94
C ARG A 119 7.21 10.90 7.68
N LEU A 120 6.15 11.48 7.11
CA LEU A 120 5.39 12.56 7.73
C LEU A 120 4.75 12.07 9.02
N GLN A 121 4.13 10.88 9.00
CA GLN A 121 3.55 10.27 10.19
C GLN A 121 4.60 10.06 11.28
N LEU A 122 5.77 9.52 10.95
CA LEU A 122 6.86 9.33 11.91
C LEU A 122 7.36 10.66 12.48
N ALA A 123 7.53 11.68 11.64
CA ALA A 123 7.96 13.00 12.07
C ALA A 123 6.92 13.66 13.00
N LEU A 124 5.64 13.53 12.67
CA LEU A 124 4.54 14.06 13.47
C LEU A 124 4.46 13.36 14.83
N VAL A 125 4.53 12.03 14.85
CA VAL A 125 4.55 11.24 16.09
C VAL A 125 5.76 11.61 16.95
N ALA A 126 6.94 11.79 16.34
CA ALA A 126 8.14 12.19 17.07
C ALA A 126 8.01 13.60 17.65
N ALA A 127 7.51 14.57 16.87
CA ALA A 127 7.34 15.95 17.32
C ALA A 127 6.31 16.09 18.44
N LEU A 128 5.26 15.28 18.42
CA LEU A 128 4.18 15.31 19.41
C LEU A 128 4.40 14.38 20.59
N LYS A 129 5.51 13.62 20.61
CA LYS A 129 5.77 12.60 21.63
C LYS A 129 5.80 13.17 23.05
N ASP A 130 6.33 14.38 23.20
CA ASP A 130 6.50 15.03 24.49
C ASP A 130 5.37 16.03 24.82
N GLU A 131 4.37 16.16 23.94
CA GLU A 131 3.23 17.05 24.14
C GLU A 131 2.12 16.35 24.93
N VAL A 132 2.03 16.68 26.23
CA VAL A 132 1.16 16.00 27.22
C VAL A 132 -0.31 15.97 26.78
N HIS A 133 -0.81 17.06 26.19
CA HIS A 133 -2.21 17.13 25.75
C HIS A 133 -2.52 16.20 24.58
N VAL A 134 -1.57 16.07 23.65
CA VAL A 134 -1.72 15.19 22.49
C VAL A 134 -1.62 13.73 22.94
N HIS A 135 -0.66 13.41 23.79
CA HIS A 135 -0.54 12.06 24.36
C HIS A 135 -1.82 11.65 25.09
N GLY A 136 -2.32 12.51 25.99
CA GLY A 136 -3.56 12.24 26.73
C GLY A 136 -4.81 12.11 25.86
N PHE A 137 -4.87 12.79 24.71
CA PHE A 137 -5.93 12.59 23.72
C PHE A 137 -5.85 11.19 23.08
N PHE A 138 -4.66 10.80 22.60
CA PHE A 138 -4.47 9.50 21.95
C PHE A 138 -4.59 8.32 22.91
N ASP A 139 -4.25 8.48 24.20
CA ASP A 139 -4.46 7.46 25.23
C ASP A 139 -5.96 7.18 25.44
N LYS A 140 -6.77 8.24 25.54
CA LYS A 140 -8.23 8.11 25.65
C LYS A 140 -8.82 7.45 24.41
N LEU A 141 -8.41 7.91 23.22
CA LEU A 141 -8.87 7.33 21.97
C LEU A 141 -8.51 5.84 21.88
N THR A 142 -7.28 5.48 22.21
CA THR A 142 -6.80 4.09 22.25
C THR A 142 -7.61 3.25 23.23
N SER A 143 -7.97 3.82 24.39
CA SER A 143 -8.82 3.14 25.38
C SER A 143 -10.21 2.83 24.83
N VAL A 144 -10.82 3.76 24.10
CA VAL A 144 -12.13 3.56 23.44
C VAL A 144 -12.01 2.49 22.34
N VAL A 145 -10.98 2.56 21.49
CA VAL A 145 -10.75 1.57 20.43
C VAL A 145 -10.54 0.18 21.01
N ASN A 146 -9.73 0.04 22.05
CA ASN A 146 -9.50 -1.24 22.73
C ASN A 146 -10.76 -1.75 23.44
N PHE A 147 -11.56 -0.85 24.00
CA PHE A 147 -12.85 -1.21 24.58
C PHE A 147 -13.73 -1.84 23.51
N VAL A 148 -14.01 -1.15 22.40
CA VAL A 148 -14.88 -1.66 21.33
C VAL A 148 -14.29 -2.93 20.69
N GLY A 149 -13.02 -2.87 20.26
CA GLY A 149 -12.34 -3.96 19.58
C GLY A 149 -12.05 -5.19 20.45
N GLY A 150 -12.10 -5.06 21.78
CA GLY A 150 -11.95 -6.16 22.72
C GLY A 150 -13.15 -7.12 22.80
N SER A 151 -14.23 -6.86 22.05
CA SER A 151 -15.40 -7.76 21.98
C SER A 151 -15.99 -7.78 20.57
N CYS A 152 -16.12 -8.98 20.01
CA CYS A 152 -16.78 -9.17 18.72
C CYS A 152 -18.20 -8.61 18.71
N MET A 153 -18.97 -8.78 19.79
CA MET A 153 -20.36 -8.28 19.86
C MET A 153 -20.44 -6.76 19.73
N ARG A 154 -19.57 -6.01 20.42
CA ARG A 154 -19.56 -4.55 20.33
C ARG A 154 -19.08 -4.07 18.97
N GLN A 155 -18.16 -4.81 18.36
CA GLN A 155 -17.71 -4.54 17.00
C GLN A 155 -18.83 -4.76 15.98
N ASP A 156 -19.58 -5.85 16.11
CA ASP A 156 -20.70 -6.19 15.22
C ASP A 156 -21.84 -5.17 15.34
N GLU A 157 -22.17 -4.74 16.58
CA GLU A 157 -23.15 -3.68 16.84
C GLU A 157 -22.75 -2.36 16.17
N LEU A 158 -21.48 -1.95 16.31
CA LEU A 158 -20.97 -0.74 15.69
C LEU A 158 -21.01 -0.82 14.17
N GLN A 159 -20.63 -1.96 13.59
CA GLN A 159 -20.69 -2.18 12.15
C GLN A 159 -22.11 -2.18 11.61
N ALA A 160 -23.07 -2.78 12.34
CA ALA A 160 -24.47 -2.78 11.97
C ALA A 160 -25.04 -1.35 11.94
N PHE A 161 -24.69 -0.53 12.93
CA PHE A 161 -25.07 0.88 12.96
C PHE A 161 -24.49 1.66 11.77
N GLN A 162 -23.20 1.50 11.50
CA GLN A 162 -22.53 2.15 10.37
C GLN A 162 -23.11 1.73 9.01
N ALA A 163 -23.42 0.43 8.83
CA ALA A 163 -24.02 -0.08 7.60
C ALA A 163 -25.41 0.52 7.36
N ALA A 164 -26.22 0.69 8.42
CA ALA A 164 -27.52 1.33 8.32
C ALA A 164 -27.42 2.82 7.94
N GLU A 165 -26.45 3.54 8.51
CA GLU A 165 -26.19 4.95 8.19
C GLU A 165 -25.73 5.13 6.73
N ILE A 166 -24.78 4.31 6.28
CA ILE A 166 -24.31 4.34 4.88
C ILE A 166 -25.45 4.02 3.92
N ALA A 167 -26.26 3.00 4.21
CA ALA A 167 -27.42 2.65 3.39
C ALA A 167 -28.43 3.80 3.29
N HIS A 168 -28.64 4.53 4.39
CA HIS A 168 -29.50 5.71 4.40
C HIS A 168 -28.93 6.86 3.56
N LEU A 169 -27.62 7.13 3.67
CA LEU A 169 -26.97 8.19 2.89
C LEU A 169 -26.97 7.90 1.38
N VAL A 170 -26.68 6.65 0.99
CA VAL A 170 -26.70 6.23 -0.43
C VAL A 170 -28.10 6.27 -1.03
N ALA A 171 -29.15 6.12 -0.22
CA ALA A 171 -30.54 6.21 -0.70
C ALA A 171 -31.02 7.64 -0.95
N ILE A 172 -30.23 8.66 -0.56
CA ILE A 172 -30.56 10.08 -0.72
C ILE A 172 -29.88 10.69 -1.97
N ASP A 173 -28.85 10.03 -2.51
CA ASP A 173 -28.17 10.37 -3.78
C ASP A 173 -28.87 9.75 -5.01
#